data_AF-A0A1J5PJQ0-F1
#
_entry.id   AF-A0A1J5PJQ0-F1
#
_cell.length_a   1.000
_cell.length_b   1.000
_cell.length_c   1.000
_cell.angle_alpha   90.00
_cell.angle_beta   90.00
_cell.angle_gamma   90.00
#
_symmetry.space_group_name_H-M   'P 1'
#
loop_
_entity.id
_entity.type
_entity.pdbx_description
1 polymer ?
#
loop_
_entity_poly.entity_id
_entity_poly.type
_entity_poly.pdbx_seq_one_letter_code
_entity_poly.pdbx_strand_id
1 'polypeptide(L)'
;MENRTAVDFQSFCHRIVEHLQQRLGRVAVVIDGHNARLRDGHAESYPSFTEARAAQPPIEIEARIAGSLKAAFKDTTVTIIDNIGGTMDSSLFWLDKAAFFVCPWGAGLAKYRWIANKPGVVVSSKWVLTNKGDIHIYDDPQYMEDPAEIRFIAPRHVFDFAEEPVLIQVFHPHHPMYYNFKLNMRALYNEIDGMIQSTGL
;
A
#
# COMPACT_ATOMS: atom_id res chain seq x y z
N MET A 1 -7.84 -6.09 -10.31
CA MET A 1 -6.95 -5.84 -9.17
C MET A 1 -5.56 -5.56 -9.69
N GLU A 2 -4.91 -4.48 -9.27
CA GLU A 2 -3.53 -4.21 -9.72
C GLU A 2 -2.62 -5.41 -9.44
N ASN A 3 -1.58 -5.60 -10.23
CA ASN A 3 -0.70 -6.76 -10.08
C ASN A 3 0.11 -6.61 -8.81
N ARG A 4 0.43 -7.73 -8.15
CA ARG A 4 1.19 -7.75 -6.88
C ARG A 4 0.43 -7.08 -5.72
N THR A 5 -0.88 -7.25 -5.69
CA THR A 5 -1.72 -6.77 -4.58
C THR A 5 -2.40 -7.92 -3.84
N ALA A 6 -2.96 -7.61 -2.67
CA ALA A 6 -3.76 -8.58 -1.94
C ALA A 6 -5.02 -8.93 -2.73
N VAL A 7 -5.38 -10.20 -2.79
CA VAL A 7 -6.68 -10.64 -3.34
C VAL A 7 -7.79 -10.03 -2.49
N ASP A 8 -8.76 -9.41 -3.14
CA ASP A 8 -9.79 -8.59 -2.49
C ASP A 8 -9.18 -7.47 -1.62
N PHE A 9 -8.56 -6.51 -2.30
CA PHE A 9 -7.82 -5.43 -1.66
C PHE A 9 -8.74 -4.49 -0.88
N GLN A 10 -10.02 -4.40 -1.26
CA GLN A 10 -11.02 -3.68 -0.47
C GLN A 10 -11.18 -4.33 0.91
N SER A 11 -11.42 -5.65 0.97
CA SER A 11 -11.53 -6.38 2.23
C SER A 11 -10.23 -6.33 3.04
N PHE A 12 -9.08 -6.43 2.36
CA PHE A 12 -7.77 -6.25 2.97
C PHE A 12 -7.64 -4.89 3.68
N CYS A 13 -7.92 -3.78 3.00
CA CYS A 13 -7.85 -2.45 3.58
C CYS A 13 -8.86 -2.27 4.72
N HIS A 14 -10.10 -2.76 4.56
CA HIS A 14 -11.13 -2.70 5.59
C HIS A 14 -10.64 -3.34 6.89
N ARG A 15 -10.10 -4.55 6.79
CA ARG A 15 -9.59 -5.32 7.93
C ARG A 15 -8.38 -4.70 8.63
N ILE A 16 -7.58 -3.91 7.93
CA ILE A 16 -6.50 -3.12 8.54
C ILE A 16 -7.10 -1.98 9.35
N VAL A 17 -8.05 -1.24 8.77
CA VAL A 17 -8.70 -0.10 9.44
C VAL A 17 -9.45 -0.57 10.70
N GLU A 18 -10.19 -1.68 10.62
CA GLU A 18 -10.85 -2.28 11.79
C GLU A 18 -9.84 -2.62 12.90
N HIS A 19 -8.71 -3.23 12.54
CA HIS A 19 -7.67 -3.56 13.51
C HIS A 19 -7.10 -2.29 14.15
N LEU A 20 -6.75 -1.27 13.37
CA LEU A 20 -6.26 0.00 13.89
C LEU A 20 -7.27 0.67 14.84
N GLN A 21 -8.55 0.65 14.49
CA GLN A 21 -9.62 1.17 15.35
C GLN A 21 -9.70 0.40 16.67
N GLN A 22 -9.61 -0.93 16.65
CA GLN A 22 -9.63 -1.75 17.86
C GLN A 22 -8.44 -1.49 18.77
N ARG A 23 -7.26 -1.20 18.19
CA ARG A 23 -6.01 -0.99 18.94
C ARG A 23 -5.87 0.43 19.49
N LEU A 24 -6.26 1.44 18.70
CA LEU A 24 -6.01 2.86 18.99
C LEU A 24 -7.27 3.64 19.38
N GLY A 25 -8.46 3.06 19.18
CA GLY A 25 -9.74 3.71 19.40
C GLY A 25 -10.06 4.75 18.33
N ARG A 26 -9.47 5.95 18.45
CA ARG A 26 -9.64 7.05 17.47
C ARG A 26 -8.40 7.13 16.58
N VAL A 27 -8.60 6.98 15.27
CA VAL A 27 -7.52 6.96 14.29
C VAL A 27 -7.92 7.71 13.03
N ALA A 28 -6.97 8.42 12.43
CA ALA A 28 -7.10 8.92 11.07
C ALA A 28 -6.32 8.01 10.13
N VAL A 29 -6.96 7.55 9.06
CA VAL A 29 -6.32 6.70 8.04
C VAL A 29 -6.35 7.44 6.72
N VAL A 30 -5.17 7.68 6.16
CA VAL A 30 -5.02 8.27 4.83
C VAL A 30 -4.93 7.14 3.81
N ILE A 31 -5.86 7.12 2.86
CA ILE A 31 -5.81 6.23 1.71
C ILE A 31 -5.04 6.96 0.61
N ASP A 32 -3.78 6.59 0.48
CA ASP A 32 -2.84 7.17 -0.47
C ASP A 32 -2.54 6.16 -1.59
N GLY A 33 -2.52 6.63 -2.84
CA GLY A 33 -2.42 5.78 -4.02
C GLY A 33 -1.79 6.52 -5.19
N HIS A 34 -2.35 6.35 -6.39
CA HIS A 34 -1.84 7.00 -7.59
C HIS A 34 -1.94 8.53 -7.48
N ASN A 35 -0.84 9.21 -7.79
CA ASN A 35 -0.79 10.67 -7.82
C ASN A 35 -1.28 11.22 -9.15
N ALA A 36 -1.89 12.41 -9.13
CA ALA A 36 -2.20 13.18 -10.32
C ALA A 36 -1.56 14.58 -10.27
N ARG A 37 -1.27 15.14 -11.45
CA ARG A 37 -0.93 16.55 -11.62
C ARG A 37 -2.20 17.35 -11.80
N LEU A 38 -2.24 18.53 -11.20
CA LEU A 38 -3.20 19.56 -11.60
C LEU A 38 -2.57 20.37 -12.74
N ARG A 39 -3.14 20.27 -13.94
CA ARG A 39 -2.76 21.07 -15.11
C ARG A 39 -3.99 21.80 -15.62
N ASP A 40 -3.93 23.13 -15.63
CA ASP A 40 -5.02 24.00 -16.14
C ASP A 40 -6.39 23.71 -15.50
N GLY A 41 -6.41 23.32 -14.22
CA GLY A 41 -7.64 22.96 -13.49
C GLY A 41 -8.13 21.52 -13.70
N HIS A 42 -7.41 20.71 -14.48
CA HIS A 42 -7.70 19.29 -14.71
C HIS A 42 -6.67 18.39 -14.02
N ALA A 43 -7.14 17.28 -13.44
CA ALA A 43 -6.28 16.26 -12.88
C ALA A 43 -5.80 15.29 -13.97
N GLU A 44 -4.50 15.20 -14.19
CA GLU A 44 -3.85 14.25 -15.12
C GLU A 44 -3.03 13.25 -14.30
N SER A 45 -3.41 11.97 -14.29
CA SER A 45 -2.66 10.91 -13.60
C SER A 45 -1.30 10.70 -14.26
N TYR A 46 -0.28 10.23 -13.50
CA TYR A 46 0.96 9.74 -14.10
C TYR A 46 0.82 8.26 -14.47
N PRO A 47 0.53 7.89 -15.73
CA PRO A 47 0.48 6.48 -16.08
C PRO A 47 1.89 5.90 -16.01
N SER A 48 2.06 4.78 -15.30
CA SER A 48 3.24 3.96 -15.55
C SER A 48 3.19 3.40 -16.98
N PHE A 49 4.36 3.07 -17.56
CA PHE A 49 4.45 2.54 -18.93
C PHE A 49 3.52 1.33 -19.18
N THR A 50 3.23 0.56 -18.12
CA THR A 50 2.34 -0.60 -18.16
C THR A 50 0.87 -0.28 -17.93
N GLU A 51 0.53 0.83 -17.26
CA GLU A 51 -0.86 1.22 -16.96
C GLU A 51 -1.68 1.56 -18.19
N ALA A 52 -1.05 2.03 -19.27
CA ALA A 52 -1.72 2.26 -20.56
C ALA A 52 -2.39 0.99 -21.13
N ARG A 53 -2.06 -0.19 -20.59
CA ARG A 53 -2.63 -1.50 -20.98
C ARG A 53 -3.65 -2.04 -19.98
N ALA A 54 -4.01 -1.26 -18.96
CA ALA A 54 -5.01 -1.68 -17.98
C ALA A 54 -6.42 -1.64 -18.59
N ALA A 55 -7.27 -2.60 -18.22
CA ALA A 55 -8.67 -2.64 -18.67
C ALA A 55 -9.52 -1.49 -18.08
N GLN A 56 -9.11 -0.96 -16.92
CA GLN A 56 -9.66 0.25 -16.32
C GLN A 56 -8.52 1.02 -15.63
N PRO A 57 -8.59 2.35 -15.50
CA PRO A 57 -7.56 3.12 -14.81
C PRO A 57 -7.44 2.68 -13.33
N PRO A 58 -6.23 2.34 -12.82
CA PRO A 58 -6.07 1.92 -11.42
C PRO A 58 -6.60 2.94 -10.41
N ILE A 59 -6.41 4.23 -10.70
CA ILE A 59 -6.88 5.35 -9.88
C ILE A 59 -8.40 5.30 -9.61
N GLU A 60 -9.20 4.82 -10.56
CA GLU A 60 -10.66 4.70 -10.38
C GLU A 60 -11.03 3.54 -9.43
N ILE A 61 -10.23 2.47 -9.41
CA ILE A 61 -10.41 1.36 -8.48
C ILE A 61 -10.05 1.82 -7.08
N GLU A 62 -8.92 2.50 -6.93
CA GLU A 62 -8.46 3.04 -5.66
C GLU A 62 -9.48 4.02 -5.07
N ALA A 63 -10.01 4.95 -5.89
CA ALA A 63 -11.03 5.89 -5.46
C ALA A 63 -12.31 5.19 -4.99
N ARG A 64 -12.71 4.09 -5.66
CA ARG A 64 -13.86 3.26 -5.24
C ARG A 64 -13.61 2.60 -3.89
N ILE A 65 -12.41 2.08 -3.66
CA ILE A 65 -12.02 1.47 -2.38
C ILE A 65 -12.01 2.53 -1.28
N ALA A 66 -11.42 3.71 -1.51
CA ALA A 66 -11.44 4.82 -0.57
C ALA A 66 -12.87 5.25 -0.22
N GLY A 67 -13.74 5.37 -1.23
CA GLY A 67 -15.17 5.67 -1.06
C GLY A 67 -15.90 4.60 -0.24
N SER A 68 -15.63 3.32 -0.50
CA SER A 68 -16.20 2.21 0.26
C SER A 68 -15.77 2.22 1.73
N LEU A 69 -14.49 2.50 2.01
CA LEU A 69 -13.98 2.61 3.38
C LEU A 69 -14.62 3.81 4.10
N LYS A 70 -14.69 4.96 3.44
CA LYS A 70 -15.32 6.16 4.00
C LYS A 70 -16.78 5.92 4.36
N ALA A 71 -17.52 5.15 3.54
CA ALA A 71 -18.89 4.76 3.85
C ALA A 71 -18.98 3.80 5.03
N ALA A 72 -18.12 2.77 5.08
CA ALA A 72 -18.12 1.76 6.14
C ALA A 72 -17.80 2.34 7.53
N PHE A 73 -16.96 3.37 7.60
CA PHE A 73 -16.48 3.95 8.85
C PHE A 73 -17.10 5.32 9.20
N LYS A 74 -18.09 5.80 8.44
CA LYS A 74 -18.66 7.15 8.57
C LYS A 74 -19.15 7.49 9.98
N ASP A 75 -19.78 6.52 10.66
CA ASP A 75 -20.40 6.72 11.97
C ASP A 75 -19.54 6.12 13.10
N THR A 76 -18.22 6.11 12.92
CA THR A 76 -17.25 5.54 13.86
C THR A 76 -16.23 6.58 14.33
N THR A 77 -15.27 6.16 15.16
CA THR A 77 -14.13 6.98 15.60
C THR A 77 -12.99 7.04 14.58
N VAL A 78 -13.16 6.42 13.41
CA VAL A 78 -12.17 6.42 12.33
C VAL A 78 -12.45 7.56 11.36
N THR A 79 -11.44 8.36 11.06
CA THR A 79 -11.48 9.35 9.98
C THR A 79 -10.77 8.81 8.75
N ILE A 80 -11.51 8.54 7.67
CA ILE A 80 -10.92 8.17 6.37
C ILE A 80 -10.64 9.44 5.56
N ILE A 81 -9.37 9.64 5.21
CA ILE A 81 -8.89 10.74 4.39
C ILE A 81 -8.53 10.16 3.02
N ASP A 82 -9.25 10.58 1.99
CA ASP A 82 -9.00 10.16 0.61
C ASP A 82 -7.97 11.09 -0.03
N ASN A 83 -6.80 10.53 -0.37
CA ASN A 83 -5.73 11.22 -1.09
C ASN A 83 -5.47 10.59 -2.47
N ILE A 84 -6.38 9.76 -2.99
CA ILE A 84 -6.27 9.19 -4.32
C ILE A 84 -6.38 10.29 -5.38
N GLY A 85 -5.45 10.32 -6.33
CA GLY A 85 -5.34 11.41 -7.30
C GLY A 85 -4.81 12.72 -6.71
N GLY A 86 -4.39 12.73 -5.44
CA GLY A 86 -3.70 13.87 -4.85
C GLY A 86 -2.36 14.14 -5.52
N THR A 87 -1.86 15.37 -5.37
CA THR A 87 -0.50 15.70 -5.82
C THR A 87 0.55 14.97 -4.97
N MET A 88 1.79 14.94 -5.46
CA MET A 88 2.92 14.46 -4.65
C MET A 88 3.03 15.26 -3.35
N ASP A 89 2.88 16.58 -3.41
CA ASP A 89 2.91 17.46 -2.24
C ASP A 89 1.85 17.08 -1.19
N SER A 90 0.62 16.77 -1.63
CA SER A 90 -0.44 16.30 -0.73
C SER A 90 -0.07 14.97 -0.06
N SER A 91 0.54 14.05 -0.81
CA SER A 91 1.01 12.77 -0.27
C SER A 91 2.11 12.97 0.76
N LEU A 92 3.09 13.82 0.47
CA LEU A 92 4.19 14.14 1.39
C LEU A 92 3.69 14.86 2.65
N PHE A 93 2.72 15.76 2.51
CA PHE A 93 2.05 16.40 3.65
C PHE A 93 1.43 15.35 4.59
N TRP A 94 0.65 14.42 4.05
CA TRP A 94 0.03 13.38 4.87
C TRP A 94 1.04 12.41 5.45
N LEU A 95 2.10 12.10 4.72
CA LEU A 95 3.18 11.24 5.23
C LEU A 95 3.93 11.88 6.39
N ASP A 96 4.22 13.17 6.33
CA ASP A 96 4.79 13.90 7.46
C ASP A 96 3.95 13.74 8.74
N LYS A 97 2.61 13.73 8.60
CA LYS A 97 1.68 13.54 9.72
C LYS A 97 1.43 12.10 10.12
N ALA A 98 1.72 11.14 9.25
CA ALA A 98 1.54 9.73 9.54
C ALA A 98 2.62 9.23 10.51
N ALA A 99 2.22 8.39 11.46
CA ALA A 99 3.14 7.68 12.34
C ALA A 99 3.87 6.55 11.59
N PHE A 100 3.14 5.79 10.78
CA PHE A 100 3.67 4.74 9.93
C PHE A 100 2.76 4.50 8.71
N PHE A 101 3.22 3.72 7.74
CA PHE A 101 2.42 3.30 6.58
C PHE A 101 2.20 1.78 6.54
N VAL A 102 1.18 1.33 5.80
CA VAL A 102 1.01 -0.08 5.39
C VAL A 102 0.77 -0.11 3.89
N CYS A 103 1.63 -0.77 3.12
CA CYS A 103 1.49 -0.78 1.66
C CYS A 103 2.05 -2.06 1.01
N PRO A 104 1.62 -2.40 -0.21
CA PRO A 104 2.32 -3.40 -1.01
C PRO A 104 3.71 -2.91 -1.42
N TRP A 105 4.65 -3.84 -1.63
CA TRP A 105 5.96 -3.54 -2.20
C TRP A 105 5.79 -3.09 -3.66
N GLY A 106 6.35 -1.93 -4.01
CA GLY A 106 6.32 -1.37 -5.35
C GLY A 106 6.91 0.03 -5.41
N ALA A 107 6.84 0.66 -6.58
CA ALA A 107 7.42 1.99 -6.81
C ALA A 107 6.84 3.07 -5.88
N GLY A 108 5.61 2.88 -5.39
CA GLY A 108 4.99 3.76 -4.37
C GLY A 108 5.81 3.86 -3.07
N LEU A 109 6.65 2.87 -2.75
CA LEU A 109 7.55 2.95 -1.59
C LEU A 109 8.56 4.11 -1.69
N ALA A 110 8.89 4.60 -2.89
CA ALA A 110 9.83 5.70 -3.04
C ALA A 110 9.38 6.97 -2.28
N LYS A 111 8.08 7.31 -2.30
CA LYS A 111 7.57 8.46 -1.53
C LYS A 111 7.61 8.20 -0.02
N TYR A 112 7.30 6.98 0.41
CA TYR A 112 7.28 6.61 1.83
C TYR A 112 8.67 6.52 2.44
N ARG A 113 9.65 6.02 1.67
CA ARG A 113 10.97 5.62 2.17
C ARG A 113 12.06 6.59 1.75
N TRP A 114 12.30 6.75 0.45
CA TRP A 114 13.38 7.64 -0.02
C TRP A 114 13.11 9.12 0.27
N ILE A 115 11.85 9.57 0.23
CA ILE A 115 11.51 10.97 0.48
C ILE A 115 11.16 11.20 1.95
N ALA A 116 10.18 10.48 2.50
CA ALA A 116 9.65 10.77 3.83
C ALA A 116 10.34 9.99 4.97
N ASN A 117 11.17 8.99 4.66
CA ASN A 117 11.80 8.04 5.60
C ASN A 117 10.83 7.58 6.72
N LYS A 118 9.57 7.30 6.38
CA LYS A 118 8.56 6.90 7.36
C LYS A 118 8.68 5.42 7.68
N PRO A 119 8.47 4.99 8.94
CA PRO A 119 8.45 3.57 9.25
C PRO A 119 7.16 2.93 8.71
N GLY A 120 7.13 1.62 8.55
CA GLY A 120 5.93 0.96 8.01
C GLY A 120 5.98 -0.54 7.83
N VAL A 121 4.83 -1.10 7.46
CA VAL A 121 4.66 -2.53 7.18
C VAL A 121 4.50 -2.72 5.67
N VAL A 122 5.38 -3.53 5.09
CA VAL A 122 5.39 -3.85 3.66
C VAL A 122 4.85 -5.26 3.45
N VAL A 123 3.86 -5.38 2.57
CA VAL A 123 3.31 -6.66 2.13
C VAL A 123 3.69 -6.93 0.68
N SER A 124 3.86 -8.20 0.29
CA SER A 124 4.04 -8.55 -1.12
C SER A 124 3.72 -10.02 -1.33
N SER A 125 3.83 -10.49 -2.57
CA SER A 125 3.72 -11.91 -2.90
C SER A 125 4.87 -12.69 -2.26
N LYS A 126 4.63 -13.97 -1.95
CA LYS A 126 5.63 -14.88 -1.41
C LYS A 126 6.84 -14.97 -2.34
N TRP A 127 6.61 -15.02 -3.65
CA TRP A 127 7.70 -15.02 -4.63
C TRP A 127 8.56 -13.76 -4.49
N VAL A 128 7.96 -12.58 -4.43
CA VAL A 128 8.69 -11.31 -4.29
C VAL A 128 9.48 -11.28 -2.99
N LEU A 129 8.86 -11.65 -1.87
CA LEU A 129 9.52 -11.68 -0.56
C LEU A 129 10.68 -12.68 -0.46
N THR A 130 10.74 -13.68 -1.36
CA THR A 130 11.77 -14.74 -1.32
C THR A 130 12.86 -14.56 -2.36
N ASN A 131 12.50 -14.08 -3.56
CA ASN A 131 13.38 -14.17 -4.74
C ASN A 131 13.81 -12.80 -5.29
N LYS A 132 13.18 -11.70 -4.86
CA LYS A 132 13.49 -10.38 -5.40
C LYS A 132 14.79 -9.85 -4.78
N GLY A 133 15.87 -9.82 -5.58
CA GLY A 133 17.20 -9.44 -5.10
C GLY A 133 17.32 -8.00 -4.61
N ASP A 134 16.42 -7.12 -5.03
CA ASP A 134 16.30 -5.71 -4.67
C ASP A 134 15.10 -5.46 -3.72
N ILE A 135 14.63 -6.48 -2.98
CA ILE A 135 13.52 -6.29 -2.03
C ILE A 135 13.85 -5.22 -0.97
N HIS A 136 15.13 -5.11 -0.59
CA HIS A 136 15.62 -4.21 0.46
C HIS A 136 16.15 -2.85 -0.01
N ILE A 137 15.86 -2.42 -1.26
CA ILE A 137 16.31 -1.09 -1.75
C ILE A 137 15.72 0.11 -1.00
N TYR A 138 14.75 -0.13 -0.10
CA TYR A 138 14.04 0.89 0.65
C TYR A 138 14.33 0.86 2.17
N ASP A 139 15.28 0.03 2.61
CA ASP A 139 15.66 -0.13 4.03
C ASP A 139 17.10 -0.59 4.27
N ASP A 140 17.82 -1.05 3.24
CA ASP A 140 19.23 -1.38 3.39
C ASP A 140 20.08 -0.09 3.51
N PRO A 141 20.95 0.02 4.54
CA PRO A 141 21.88 1.13 4.69
C PRO A 141 22.82 1.36 3.49
N GLN A 142 22.98 0.38 2.59
CA GLN A 142 23.70 0.57 1.33
C GLN A 142 23.02 1.58 0.39
N TYR A 143 21.70 1.74 0.48
CA TYR A 143 20.91 2.62 -0.40
C TYR A 143 20.31 3.83 0.34
N MET A 144 20.30 3.83 1.68
CA MET A 144 19.68 4.87 2.50
C MET A 144 20.51 5.19 3.75
N GLU A 145 20.62 6.47 4.09
CA GLU A 145 21.20 6.90 5.36
C GLU A 145 20.13 6.83 6.47
N ASP A 146 20.46 6.17 7.59
CA ASP A 146 19.60 6.01 8.78
C ASP A 146 18.14 5.61 8.45
N PRO A 147 17.92 4.45 7.79
CA PRO A 147 16.60 4.04 7.38
C PRO A 147 15.70 3.76 8.58
N ALA A 148 14.55 4.44 8.68
CA ALA A 148 13.55 4.12 9.69
C ALA A 148 13.02 2.69 9.53
N GLU A 149 12.52 2.12 10.62
CA GLU A 149 12.10 0.70 10.66
C GLU A 149 11.05 0.37 9.60
N ILE A 150 11.30 -0.68 8.82
CA ILE A 150 10.26 -1.34 8.03
C ILE A 150 10.13 -2.81 8.41
N ARG A 151 8.90 -3.32 8.35
CA ARG A 151 8.59 -4.71 8.66
C ARG A 151 8.01 -5.40 7.44
N PHE A 152 8.59 -6.53 7.08
CA PHE A 152 8.04 -7.40 6.04
C PHE A 152 7.27 -8.56 6.67
N ILE A 153 6.15 -8.93 6.06
CA ILE A 153 5.48 -10.18 6.41
C ILE A 153 6.36 -11.36 6.02
N ALA A 154 6.58 -12.29 6.95
CA ALA A 154 7.37 -13.48 6.65
C ALA A 154 6.74 -14.30 5.51
N PRO A 155 7.53 -14.78 4.51
CA PRO A 155 6.99 -15.48 3.33
C PRO A 155 6.10 -16.69 3.63
N ARG A 156 6.32 -17.37 4.76
CA ARG A 156 5.49 -18.51 5.22
C ARG A 156 4.04 -18.13 5.51
N HIS A 157 3.74 -16.85 5.68
CA HIS A 157 2.42 -16.32 5.95
C HIS A 157 1.73 -15.76 4.70
N VAL A 158 2.35 -15.91 3.52
CA VAL A 158 1.84 -15.41 2.24
C VAL A 158 1.63 -16.56 1.26
N PHE A 159 0.54 -16.48 0.50
CA PHE A 159 0.12 -17.47 -0.48
C PHE A 159 -0.10 -16.76 -1.82
N ASP A 160 0.61 -17.17 -2.86
CA ASP A 160 0.49 -16.56 -4.19
C ASP A 160 -0.64 -17.22 -4.97
N PHE A 161 -1.39 -16.42 -5.73
CA PHE A 161 -2.52 -16.85 -6.52
C PHE A 161 -2.31 -16.47 -7.99
N ALA A 162 -1.84 -17.45 -8.76
CA ALA A 162 -1.54 -17.29 -10.18
C ALA A 162 -2.77 -17.05 -11.06
N GLU A 163 -3.93 -17.55 -10.62
CA GLU A 163 -5.18 -17.51 -11.39
C GLU A 163 -6.04 -16.27 -11.12
N GLU A 164 -5.63 -15.43 -10.18
CA GLU A 164 -6.36 -14.21 -9.86
C GLU A 164 -6.21 -13.16 -10.98
N PRO A 165 -7.31 -12.51 -11.40
CA PRO A 165 -7.26 -11.53 -12.48
C PRO A 165 -6.29 -10.38 -12.20
N VAL A 166 -5.33 -10.22 -13.10
CA VAL A 166 -4.43 -9.07 -13.15
C VAL A 166 -5.09 -7.91 -13.90
N LEU A 167 -5.08 -6.71 -13.31
CA LEU A 167 -5.62 -5.50 -13.95
C LEU A 167 -4.74 -5.02 -15.09
N ILE A 168 -3.42 -5.12 -14.90
CA ILE A 168 -2.42 -4.59 -15.82
C ILE A 168 -1.85 -5.77 -16.60
N GLN A 169 -2.02 -5.78 -17.92
CA GLN A 169 -1.41 -6.79 -18.77
C GLN A 169 0.10 -6.59 -18.84
N VAL A 170 0.84 -7.52 -18.22
CA VAL A 170 2.31 -7.55 -18.24
C VAL A 170 2.80 -8.53 -19.31
N PHE A 171 4.03 -8.33 -19.80
CA PHE A 171 4.61 -9.14 -20.88
C PHE A 171 4.74 -10.63 -20.53
N HIS A 172 4.84 -10.95 -19.23
CA HIS A 172 4.91 -12.32 -18.72
C HIS A 172 3.87 -12.52 -17.60
N PRO A 173 2.57 -12.60 -17.93
CA PRO A 173 1.50 -12.65 -16.92
C PRO A 173 1.56 -13.88 -16.03
N HIS A 174 2.20 -14.95 -16.51
CA HIS A 174 2.43 -16.17 -15.76
C HIS A 174 3.71 -16.16 -14.91
N HIS A 175 4.52 -15.10 -14.96
CA HIS A 175 5.70 -15.01 -14.11
C HIS A 175 5.26 -14.74 -12.65
N PRO A 176 5.70 -15.56 -11.66
CA PRO A 176 5.22 -15.45 -10.28
C PRO A 176 5.43 -14.08 -9.60
N MET A 177 6.37 -13.28 -10.10
CA MET A 177 6.58 -11.91 -9.65
C MET A 177 5.37 -10.98 -9.81
N TYR A 178 4.38 -11.36 -10.62
CA TYR A 178 3.17 -10.56 -10.88
C TYR A 178 1.92 -11.10 -10.20
N TYR A 179 2.01 -12.24 -9.51
CA TYR A 179 0.86 -12.85 -8.87
C TYR A 179 0.32 -11.96 -7.75
N ASN A 180 -1.01 -11.93 -7.65
CA ASN A 180 -1.68 -11.42 -6.46
C ASN A 180 -1.54 -12.46 -5.33
N PHE A 181 -1.80 -12.04 -4.10
CA PHE A 181 -1.54 -12.88 -2.95
C PHE A 181 -2.63 -12.77 -1.88
N LYS A 182 -2.77 -13.82 -1.07
CA LYS A 182 -3.43 -13.71 0.24
C LYS A 182 -2.37 -13.84 1.31
N LEU A 183 -2.63 -13.26 2.48
CA LEU A 183 -1.76 -13.42 3.63
C LEU A 183 -2.55 -13.81 4.88
N ASN A 184 -1.87 -14.42 5.82
CA ASN A 184 -2.41 -14.68 7.14
C ASN A 184 -2.56 -13.34 7.88
N MET A 185 -3.79 -12.85 7.99
CA MET A 185 -4.06 -11.54 8.58
C MET A 185 -3.64 -11.42 10.04
N ARG A 186 -3.60 -12.52 10.80
CA ARG A 186 -3.05 -12.48 12.16
C ARG A 186 -1.56 -12.14 12.17
N ALA A 187 -0.80 -12.64 11.19
CA ALA A 187 0.61 -12.28 11.05
C ALA A 187 0.78 -10.80 10.68
N LEU A 188 -0.08 -10.27 9.81
CA LEU A 188 -0.09 -8.83 9.50
C LEU A 188 -0.43 -7.98 10.72
N TYR A 189 -1.43 -8.36 11.50
CA TYR A 189 -1.79 -7.67 12.73
C TYR A 189 -0.64 -7.63 13.74
N ASN A 190 0.13 -8.71 13.86
CA ASN A 190 1.30 -8.73 14.73
C ASN A 190 2.37 -7.71 14.27
N GLU A 191 2.62 -7.57 12.97
CA GLU A 191 3.57 -6.56 12.47
C GLU A 191 3.05 -5.14 12.65
N ILE A 192 1.75 -4.91 12.45
CA ILE A 192 1.11 -3.62 12.72
C ILE A 192 1.17 -3.27 14.20
N ASP A 193 0.90 -4.22 15.10
CA ASP A 193 1.00 -4.01 16.54
C ASP A 193 2.44 -3.71 16.98
N GLY A 194 3.42 -4.38 16.37
CA GLY A 194 4.83 -4.07 16.58
C GLY A 194 5.20 -2.65 16.11
N MET A 195 4.61 -2.20 14.99
CA MET A 195 4.81 -0.85 14.47
C MET A 195 4.13 0.23 15.33
N ILE A 196 2.93 -0.04 15.86
CA ILE A 196 2.27 0.82 16.86
C ILE A 196 3.19 1.02 18.07
N GLN A 197 3.75 -0.08 18.58
CA GLN A 197 4.66 -0.04 19.74
C GLN A 197 5.94 0.75 19.44
N SER A 198 6.57 0.55 18.27
CA SER A 198 7.83 1.23 17.95
C SER A 198 7.67 2.73 17.66
N THR A 199 6.47 3.14 17.22
CA THR A 199 6.14 4.55 16.97
C THR A 199 5.54 5.28 18.18
N GLY A 200 5.32 4.58 19.29
CA GLY A 200 4.79 5.17 20.52
C GLY A 200 3.32 5.56 20.46
N LEU A 201 2.53 4.88 19.63
CA LEU A 201 1.07 5.01 19.53
C LEU A 201 0.31 4.12 20.52
#